data_AF-A0A962C9B5-F1
#
_entry.id   AF-A0A962C9B5-F1
#
_cell.length_a   1.000
_cell.length_b   1.000
_cell.length_c   1.000
_cell.angle_alpha   90.00
_cell.angle_beta   90.00
_cell.angle_gamma   90.00
#
_symmetry.space_group_name_H-M   'P 1'
#
loop_
_entity.id
_entity.type
_entity.pdbx_description
1 polymer ?
#
loop_
_entity_poly.entity_id
_entity_poly.type
_entity_poly.pdbx_seq_one_letter_code
_entity_poly.pdbx_strand_id
1 'polypeptide(L)'
;MPDPHDYDHAALASLQTRLRPMFERFLTERLAPRTIVVVPGLSLDPDTLAKIDGVRHYEERQLSMLMWLRLPNTRIVFVTSEPLDPVIIDYYLSLVQGVPNAHARARLTLLSAYDSSPVTLTRKILERPRLVARIRAAIGDPSHAHLSVFNATALEAALAVQLGIPLYACDPGLARWGSKSGSREAFRAAGVELADGAEDLRDMDDVAEAIVALRQRNHTLRRCVVKHNEGFSGEGNAVFDFDDMAGPVSLDRVRRELPDRLRCEADNESYEHYAEKFRSLGG
;
A
#
# COMPACT_ATOMS: atom_id res chain seq x y z
N MET A 1 8.47 -7.43 8.56
CA MET A 1 7.10 -7.40 8.01
C MET A 1 6.54 -8.81 7.98
N PRO A 2 5.21 -9.03 8.08
CA PRO A 2 4.63 -10.34 7.79
C PRO A 2 5.08 -10.79 6.40
N ASP A 3 5.31 -12.08 6.23
CA ASP A 3 5.65 -12.65 4.91
C ASP A 3 4.51 -12.28 3.94
N PRO A 4 4.80 -11.62 2.79
CA PRO A 4 3.79 -11.31 1.79
C PRO A 4 3.04 -12.54 1.27
N HIS A 5 3.50 -13.76 1.60
CA HIS A 5 2.88 -15.05 1.28
C HIS A 5 2.14 -15.72 2.44
N ASP A 6 2.06 -15.10 3.63
CA ASP A 6 1.40 -15.69 4.81
C ASP A 6 -0.13 -15.55 4.75
N TYR A 7 -0.75 -16.14 3.72
CA TYR A 7 -2.19 -16.32 3.60
C TYR A 7 -2.54 -17.51 2.69
N ASP A 8 -3.80 -17.96 2.76
CA ASP A 8 -4.29 -19.04 1.90
C ASP A 8 -4.51 -18.55 0.46
N HIS A 9 -3.48 -18.69 -0.36
CA HIS A 9 -3.49 -18.31 -1.78
C HIS A 9 -4.61 -19.00 -2.57
N ALA A 10 -4.87 -20.29 -2.31
CA ALA A 10 -5.88 -21.04 -3.05
C ALA A 10 -7.29 -20.56 -2.69
N ALA A 11 -7.54 -20.32 -1.39
CA ALA A 11 -8.79 -19.73 -0.95
C ALA A 11 -8.98 -18.33 -1.56
N LEU A 12 -7.97 -17.44 -1.47
CA LEU A 12 -8.07 -16.11 -2.06
C LEU A 12 -8.37 -16.19 -3.56
N ALA A 13 -7.60 -16.97 -4.32
CA ALA A 13 -7.81 -17.14 -5.76
C ALA A 13 -9.24 -17.59 -6.08
N SER A 14 -9.77 -18.55 -5.31
CA SER A 14 -11.18 -18.97 -5.44
C SER A 14 -12.15 -17.81 -5.20
N LEU A 15 -11.92 -16.97 -4.19
CA LEU A 15 -12.78 -15.80 -3.93
C LEU A 15 -12.69 -14.77 -5.05
N GLN A 16 -11.48 -14.51 -5.59
CA GLN A 16 -11.22 -13.53 -6.64
C GLN A 16 -11.96 -13.83 -7.94
N THR A 17 -12.25 -15.11 -8.26
CA THR A 17 -13.06 -15.48 -9.44
C THR A 17 -14.43 -14.79 -9.48
N ARG A 18 -14.95 -14.36 -8.33
CA ARG A 18 -16.24 -13.68 -8.19
C ARG A 18 -16.22 -12.20 -8.56
N LEU A 19 -15.04 -11.56 -8.61
CA LEU A 19 -14.95 -10.11 -8.86
C LEU A 19 -15.49 -9.71 -10.23
N ARG A 20 -14.96 -10.32 -11.30
CA ARG A 20 -15.35 -9.97 -12.68
C ARG A 20 -16.86 -10.06 -12.90
N PRO A 21 -17.53 -11.21 -12.65
CA PRO A 21 -18.98 -11.30 -12.84
C PRO A 21 -19.76 -10.37 -11.89
N MET A 22 -19.27 -10.15 -10.66
CA MET A 22 -19.88 -9.19 -9.73
C MET A 22 -19.89 -7.77 -10.29
N PHE A 23 -18.75 -7.28 -10.80
CA PHE A 23 -18.64 -5.94 -11.37
C PHE A 23 -19.39 -5.80 -12.70
N GLU A 24 -19.40 -6.84 -13.55
CA GLU A 24 -20.23 -6.86 -14.77
C GLU A 24 -21.72 -6.69 -14.45
N ARG A 25 -22.22 -7.41 -13.44
CA ARG A 25 -23.58 -7.21 -12.92
C ARG A 25 -23.78 -5.82 -12.35
N PHE A 26 -22.80 -5.28 -11.62
CA PHE A 26 -22.91 -3.94 -11.06
C PHE A 26 -23.03 -2.85 -12.13
N LEU A 27 -22.41 -3.04 -13.30
CA LEU A 27 -22.47 -2.11 -14.42
C LEU A 27 -23.78 -2.21 -15.21
N THR A 28 -24.36 -3.40 -15.31
CA THR A 28 -25.55 -3.69 -16.13
C THR A 28 -26.86 -3.59 -15.35
N GLU A 29 -26.86 -3.97 -14.07
CA GLU A 29 -28.04 -4.01 -13.21
C GLU A 29 -27.97 -2.91 -12.14
N ARG A 30 -28.55 -1.73 -12.42
CA ARG A 30 -28.53 -0.59 -11.47
C ARG A 30 -29.04 -0.98 -10.07
N LEU A 31 -30.08 -1.80 -9.99
CA LEU A 31 -30.72 -2.22 -8.74
C LEU A 31 -30.06 -3.44 -8.05
N ALA A 32 -29.00 -4.01 -8.61
CA ALA A 32 -28.32 -5.15 -7.99
C ALA A 32 -27.92 -4.83 -6.53
N PRO A 33 -28.17 -5.73 -5.56
CA PRO A 33 -27.66 -5.58 -4.20
C PRO A 33 -26.13 -5.54 -4.19
N ARG A 34 -25.56 -4.69 -3.34
CA ARG A 34 -24.10 -4.54 -3.19
C ARG A 34 -23.75 -4.30 -1.74
N THR A 35 -22.73 -4.97 -1.21
CA THR A 35 -22.14 -4.63 0.08
C THR A 35 -20.66 -4.33 -0.08
N ILE A 36 -20.21 -3.15 0.33
CA ILE A 36 -18.80 -2.78 0.31
C ILE A 36 -18.30 -2.78 1.75
N VAL A 37 -17.36 -3.67 2.05
CA VAL A 37 -16.62 -3.62 3.32
C VAL A 37 -15.40 -2.77 3.10
N VAL A 38 -15.29 -1.64 3.79
CA VAL A 38 -14.18 -0.70 3.67
C VAL A 38 -13.31 -0.81 4.92
N VAL A 39 -12.04 -1.18 4.71
CA VAL A 39 -10.99 -1.24 5.73
C VAL A 39 -9.87 -0.29 5.28
N PRO A 40 -9.91 0.97 5.70
CA PRO A 40 -9.08 2.04 5.15
C PRO A 40 -7.69 2.14 5.79
N GLY A 41 -7.28 1.14 6.57
CA GLY A 41 -6.02 1.15 7.29
C GLY A 41 -4.82 1.10 6.34
N LEU A 42 -3.72 1.72 6.77
CA LEU A 42 -2.44 1.71 6.07
C LEU A 42 -1.59 0.55 6.59
N SER A 43 -1.49 -0.52 5.81
CA SER A 43 -0.59 -1.63 6.13
C SER A 43 0.79 -1.39 5.50
N LEU A 44 1.49 -0.36 5.98
CA LEU A 44 2.81 0.08 5.48
C LEU A 44 3.88 0.01 6.59
N ASP A 45 5.13 0.30 6.22
CA ASP A 45 6.27 0.35 7.16
C ASP A 45 5.98 1.28 8.36
N PRO A 46 5.96 0.78 9.61
CA PRO A 46 5.62 1.58 10.78
C PRO A 46 6.57 2.75 11.01
N ASP A 47 7.87 2.57 10.74
CA ASP A 47 8.87 3.62 10.93
C ASP A 47 8.64 4.77 9.95
N THR A 48 8.30 4.48 8.69
CA THR A 48 7.92 5.52 7.73
C THR A 48 6.59 6.18 8.11
N LEU A 49 5.59 5.42 8.57
CA LEU A 49 4.31 5.99 9.01
C LEU A 49 4.47 6.89 10.25
N ALA A 50 5.39 6.58 11.15
CA ALA A 50 5.66 7.37 12.35
C ALA A 50 6.20 8.78 12.05
N LYS A 51 6.81 8.98 10.87
CA LYS A 51 7.30 10.29 10.39
C LYS A 51 6.16 11.19 9.88
N ILE A 52 4.94 10.66 9.69
CA ILE A 52 3.83 11.39 9.10
C ILE A 52 2.90 11.95 10.18
N ASP A 53 2.85 13.27 10.28
CA ASP A 53 1.92 13.97 11.17
C ASP A 53 0.46 13.64 10.83
N GLY A 54 -0.30 13.28 11.86
CA GLY A 54 -1.73 12.99 11.72
C GLY A 54 -2.05 11.69 10.97
N VAL A 55 -1.09 10.76 10.82
CA VAL A 55 -1.30 9.44 10.17
C VAL A 55 -2.54 8.69 10.70
N ARG A 56 -2.85 8.86 12.00
CA ARG A 56 -4.05 8.30 12.64
C ARG A 56 -5.39 8.71 12.00
N HIS A 57 -5.43 9.86 11.32
CA HIS A 57 -6.63 10.37 10.64
C HIS A 57 -6.71 9.93 9.18
N TYR A 58 -5.73 9.17 8.67
CA TYR A 58 -5.71 8.80 7.25
C TYR A 58 -6.85 7.84 6.89
N GLU A 59 -7.37 7.08 7.85
CA GLU A 59 -8.56 6.25 7.67
C GLU A 59 -9.76 7.08 7.20
N GLU A 60 -9.87 8.34 7.64
CA GLU A 60 -10.94 9.26 7.25
C GLU A 60 -10.86 9.66 5.77
N ARG A 61 -9.68 9.54 5.12
CA ARG A 61 -9.52 9.86 3.68
C ARG A 61 -10.35 8.95 2.79
N GLN A 62 -10.64 7.72 3.23
CA GLN A 62 -11.49 6.79 2.49
C GLN A 62 -12.99 6.99 2.76
N LEU A 63 -13.41 7.99 3.55
CA LEU A 63 -14.83 8.34 3.68
C LEU A 63 -15.46 8.79 2.35
N SER A 64 -14.64 9.14 1.36
CA SER A 64 -15.08 9.28 -0.04
C SER A 64 -15.81 8.03 -0.58
N MET A 65 -15.53 6.83 -0.05
CA MET A 65 -16.26 5.60 -0.38
C MET A 65 -17.76 5.67 -0.03
N LEU A 66 -18.16 6.55 0.90
CA LEU A 66 -19.58 6.76 1.21
C LEU A 66 -20.39 7.28 0.01
N MET A 67 -19.73 7.85 -1.01
CA MET A 67 -20.40 8.28 -2.25
C MET A 67 -21.06 7.13 -3.01
N TRP A 68 -20.62 5.88 -2.79
CA TRP A 68 -21.29 4.70 -3.34
C TRP A 68 -22.71 4.49 -2.82
N LEU A 69 -23.08 5.09 -1.67
CA LEU A 69 -24.46 5.09 -1.17
C LEU A 69 -25.44 5.80 -2.11
N ARG A 70 -24.98 6.59 -3.09
CA ARG A 70 -25.84 7.11 -4.16
C ARG A 70 -26.48 5.97 -4.99
N LEU A 71 -25.83 4.83 -5.10
CA LEU A 71 -26.39 3.68 -5.79
C LEU A 71 -27.49 3.02 -4.95
N PRO A 72 -28.62 2.64 -5.57
CA PRO A 72 -29.67 1.91 -4.87
C PRO A 72 -29.17 0.55 -4.40
N ASN A 73 -29.74 0.02 -3.32
CA ASN A 73 -29.43 -1.29 -2.74
C ASN A 73 -27.95 -1.51 -2.39
N THR A 74 -27.16 -0.43 -2.29
CA THR A 74 -25.77 -0.47 -1.84
C THR A 74 -25.69 -0.22 -0.34
N ARG A 75 -25.00 -1.11 0.37
CA ARG A 75 -24.68 -1.04 1.79
C ARG A 75 -23.17 -0.87 1.95
N ILE A 76 -22.76 -0.12 2.97
CA ILE A 76 -21.36 0.03 3.32
C ILE A 76 -21.14 -0.40 4.77
N VAL A 77 -20.13 -1.23 4.98
CA VAL A 77 -19.60 -1.57 6.30
C VAL A 77 -18.23 -0.89 6.38
N PHE A 78 -18.15 0.22 7.11
CA PHE A 78 -16.92 0.99 7.26
C PHE A 78 -16.30 0.67 8.62
N VAL A 79 -15.06 0.21 8.62
CA VAL A 79 -14.35 -0.21 9.83
C VAL A 79 -13.17 0.74 10.07
N THR A 80 -12.96 1.18 11.31
CA THR A 80 -11.85 2.07 11.68
C THR A 80 -11.13 1.61 12.94
N SER A 81 -9.91 2.11 13.16
CA SER A 81 -9.14 1.90 14.38
C SER A 81 -9.87 2.54 15.57
N GLU A 82 -10.34 3.77 15.41
CA GLU A 82 -11.05 4.55 16.43
C GLU A 82 -12.42 5.00 15.92
N PRO A 83 -13.40 5.25 16.80
CA PRO A 83 -14.72 5.73 16.39
C PRO A 83 -14.63 7.07 15.64
N LEU A 84 -15.35 7.17 14.53
CA LEU A 84 -15.49 8.42 13.79
C LEU A 84 -16.50 9.33 14.49
N ASP A 85 -16.19 10.63 14.52
CA ASP A 85 -17.13 11.64 15.02
C ASP A 85 -18.40 11.66 14.13
N PRO A 86 -19.61 11.56 14.73
CA PRO A 86 -20.87 11.65 13.98
C PRO A 86 -20.97 12.87 13.06
N VAL A 87 -20.39 14.02 13.43
CA VAL A 87 -20.41 15.24 12.61
C VAL A 87 -19.67 15.04 11.29
N ILE A 88 -18.55 14.31 11.31
CA ILE A 88 -17.80 13.97 10.10
C ILE A 88 -18.65 13.08 9.19
N ILE A 89 -19.33 12.09 9.76
CA ILE A 89 -20.21 11.19 9.00
C ILE A 89 -21.37 11.97 8.38
N ASP A 90 -22.04 12.84 9.14
CA ASP A 90 -23.15 13.64 8.66
C ASP A 90 -22.71 14.60 7.54
N TYR A 91 -21.52 15.18 7.67
CA TYR A 91 -20.90 15.96 6.60
C TYR A 91 -20.74 15.14 5.32
N TYR A 92 -20.10 13.97 5.37
CA TYR A 92 -19.92 13.13 4.16
C TYR A 92 -21.25 12.63 3.60
N LEU A 93 -22.22 12.27 4.44
CA LEU A 93 -23.55 11.86 3.97
C LEU A 93 -24.28 13.01 3.26
N SER A 94 -24.11 14.26 3.72
CA SER A 94 -24.69 15.44 3.04
C SER A 94 -24.14 15.66 1.62
N LEU A 95 -22.97 15.11 1.30
CA LEU A 95 -22.38 15.17 -0.04
C LEU A 95 -22.99 14.14 -1.01
N VAL A 96 -23.72 13.14 -0.50
CA VAL A 96 -24.35 12.10 -1.33
C VAL A 96 -25.57 12.65 -2.05
N GLN A 97 -25.35 13.12 -3.28
CA GLN A 97 -26.40 13.71 -4.11
C GLN A 97 -27.48 12.70 -4.52
N GLY A 98 -28.74 13.13 -4.52
CA GLY A 98 -29.88 12.34 -5.03
C GLY A 98 -30.40 11.26 -4.08
N VAL A 99 -29.92 11.21 -2.83
CA VAL A 99 -30.41 10.30 -1.78
C VAL A 99 -30.58 11.09 -0.49
N PRO A 100 -31.74 11.04 0.19
CA PRO A 100 -31.87 11.71 1.47
C PRO A 100 -30.93 11.11 2.53
N ASN A 101 -30.34 11.95 3.38
CA ASN A 101 -29.34 11.54 4.39
C ASN A 101 -29.80 10.34 5.24
N ALA A 102 -31.06 10.32 5.69
CA ALA A 102 -31.61 9.21 6.47
C ALA A 102 -31.55 7.86 5.75
N HIS A 103 -31.80 7.84 4.43
CA HIS A 103 -31.73 6.62 3.61
C HIS A 103 -30.29 6.17 3.35
N ALA A 104 -29.35 7.11 3.21
CA ALA A 104 -27.93 6.77 3.12
C ALA A 104 -27.41 6.23 4.47
N ARG A 105 -27.75 6.90 5.57
CA ARG A 105 -27.39 6.51 6.94
C ARG A 105 -27.89 5.11 7.29
N ALA A 106 -29.14 4.77 6.93
CA ALA A 106 -29.73 3.45 7.17
C ALA A 106 -28.97 2.29 6.46
N ARG A 107 -28.16 2.60 5.44
CA ARG A 107 -27.37 1.63 4.68
C ARG A 107 -25.88 1.65 5.05
N LEU A 108 -25.50 2.48 6.01
CA LEU A 108 -24.13 2.62 6.51
C LEU A 108 -24.00 1.97 7.89
N THR A 109 -23.16 0.94 7.99
CA THR A 109 -22.73 0.34 9.26
C THR A 109 -21.33 0.82 9.59
N LEU A 110 -21.15 1.40 10.77
CA LEU A 110 -19.85 1.85 11.28
C LEU A 110 -19.40 0.89 12.39
N LEU A 111 -18.17 0.38 12.28
CA LEU A 111 -17.54 -0.48 13.27
C LEU A 111 -16.17 0.12 13.63
N SER A 112 -15.74 -0.05 14.87
CA SER A 112 -14.41 0.35 15.31
C SER A 112 -13.71 -0.75 16.07
N ALA A 113 -12.38 -0.82 15.95
CA ALA A 113 -11.52 -1.65 16.78
C ALA A 113 -11.31 -1.09 18.19
N TYR A 114 -11.63 0.20 18.40
CA TYR A 114 -11.38 0.96 19.64
C TYR A 114 -9.92 0.87 20.10
N ASP A 115 -8.99 1.08 19.17
CA ASP A 115 -7.57 0.86 19.38
C ASP A 115 -6.74 1.93 18.65
N SER A 116 -6.11 2.82 19.42
CA SER A 116 -5.26 3.91 18.95
C SER A 116 -3.77 3.52 18.82
N SER A 117 -3.42 2.24 19.04
CA SER A 117 -2.04 1.77 18.88
C SER A 117 -1.56 1.90 17.43
N PRO A 118 -0.24 1.97 17.19
CA PRO A 118 0.35 2.07 15.85
C PRO A 118 0.29 0.76 15.05
N VAL A 119 -0.54 -0.21 15.47
CA VAL A 119 -0.78 -1.45 14.75
C VAL A 119 -1.72 -1.19 13.57
N THR A 120 -1.54 -1.90 12.46
CA THR A 120 -2.40 -1.74 11.28
C THR A 120 -3.85 -2.14 11.60
N LEU A 121 -4.83 -1.44 11.00
CA LEU A 121 -6.25 -1.73 11.22
C LEU A 121 -6.60 -3.20 10.91
N THR A 122 -6.08 -3.73 9.81
CA THR A 122 -6.34 -5.10 9.41
C THR A 122 -5.85 -6.10 10.46
N ARG A 123 -4.65 -5.87 11.01
CA ARG A 123 -4.14 -6.70 12.12
C ARG A 123 -5.01 -6.55 13.38
N LYS A 124 -5.42 -5.34 13.72
CA LYS A 124 -6.37 -5.08 14.83
C LYS A 124 -7.67 -5.88 14.65
N ILE A 125 -8.18 -5.99 13.42
CA ILE A 125 -9.39 -6.77 13.09
C ILE A 125 -9.12 -8.28 13.23
N LEU A 126 -8.07 -8.80 12.60
CA LEU A 126 -7.72 -10.22 12.61
C LEU A 126 -7.49 -10.77 14.02
N GLU A 127 -6.87 -9.98 14.90
CA GLU A 127 -6.62 -10.34 16.31
C GLU A 127 -7.91 -10.30 17.17
N ARG A 128 -9.05 -9.87 16.62
CA ARG A 128 -10.32 -9.72 17.33
C ARG A 128 -11.43 -10.56 16.68
N PRO A 129 -11.57 -11.85 17.02
CA PRO A 129 -12.59 -12.73 16.43
C PRO A 129 -14.03 -12.20 16.52
N ARG A 130 -14.36 -11.49 17.61
CA ARG A 130 -15.67 -10.84 17.79
C ARG A 130 -15.91 -9.72 16.78
N LEU A 131 -14.88 -8.95 16.42
CA LEU A 131 -14.99 -7.90 15.42
C LEU A 131 -15.16 -8.49 14.02
N VAL A 132 -14.38 -9.52 13.67
CA VAL A 132 -14.56 -10.31 12.43
C VAL A 132 -15.99 -10.83 12.31
N ALA A 133 -16.54 -11.43 13.39
CA ALA A 133 -17.91 -11.92 13.41
C ALA A 133 -18.95 -10.80 13.19
N ARG A 134 -18.73 -9.61 13.76
CA ARG A 134 -19.59 -8.43 13.55
C ARG A 134 -19.54 -7.93 12.11
N ILE A 135 -18.36 -7.88 11.50
CA ILE A 135 -18.20 -7.50 10.09
C ILE A 135 -18.94 -8.52 9.21
N ARG A 136 -18.77 -9.82 9.46
CA ARG A 136 -19.46 -10.90 8.75
C ARG A 136 -20.98 -10.79 8.86
N ALA A 137 -21.50 -10.53 10.06
CA ALA A 137 -22.93 -10.31 10.26
C ALA A 137 -23.46 -9.08 9.51
N ALA A 138 -22.66 -8.01 9.39
CA ALA A 138 -23.04 -6.79 8.68
C ALA A 138 -23.04 -6.93 7.15
N ILE A 139 -22.24 -7.86 6.60
CA ILE A 139 -22.12 -8.13 5.15
C ILE A 139 -23.48 -8.53 4.54
N GLY A 140 -24.24 -9.38 5.24
CA GLY A 140 -25.43 -10.02 4.68
C GLY A 140 -25.03 -11.13 3.71
N ASP A 141 -25.42 -11.02 2.44
CA ASP A 141 -25.10 -12.00 1.40
C ASP A 141 -23.68 -11.80 0.84
N PRO A 142 -22.73 -12.72 1.09
CA PRO A 142 -21.35 -12.59 0.62
C PRO A 142 -21.20 -12.65 -0.90
N SER A 143 -22.17 -13.17 -1.66
CA SER A 143 -22.07 -13.22 -3.13
C SER A 143 -22.18 -11.85 -3.79
N HIS A 144 -22.61 -10.83 -3.04
CA HIS A 144 -22.77 -9.45 -3.49
C HIS A 144 -21.78 -8.49 -2.80
N ALA A 145 -20.80 -9.04 -2.09
CA ALA A 145 -19.91 -8.26 -1.23
C ALA A 145 -18.45 -8.34 -1.67
N HIS A 146 -17.71 -7.25 -1.48
CA HIS A 146 -16.25 -7.24 -1.64
C HIS A 146 -15.59 -6.40 -0.55
N LEU A 147 -14.32 -6.72 -0.27
CA LEU A 147 -13.45 -5.98 0.62
C LEU A 147 -12.68 -4.94 -0.18
N SER A 148 -12.77 -3.68 0.22
CA SER A 148 -12.00 -2.56 -0.30
C SER A 148 -11.01 -2.10 0.77
N VAL A 149 -9.75 -1.97 0.38
CA VAL A 149 -8.63 -1.63 1.28
C VAL A 149 -7.82 -0.46 0.71
N PHE A 150 -6.95 0.13 1.51
CA PHE A 150 -6.02 1.15 1.01
C PHE A 150 -4.87 0.53 0.22
N ASN A 151 -4.19 -0.46 0.81
CA ASN A 151 -3.15 -1.24 0.15
C ASN A 151 -3.36 -2.73 0.45
N ALA A 152 -2.91 -3.60 -0.47
CA ALA A 152 -3.09 -5.04 -0.35
C ALA A 152 -1.79 -5.71 0.11
N THR A 153 -1.82 -6.26 1.32
CA THR A 153 -0.77 -7.11 1.87
C THR A 153 -1.33 -8.49 2.21
N ALA A 154 -0.48 -9.39 2.72
CA ALA A 154 -0.91 -10.68 3.26
C ALA A 154 -2.03 -10.55 4.32
N LEU A 155 -2.02 -9.48 5.13
CA LEU A 155 -3.06 -9.23 6.13
C LEU A 155 -4.42 -8.98 5.49
N GLU A 156 -4.49 -8.16 4.44
CA GLU A 156 -5.75 -7.85 3.76
C GLU A 156 -6.28 -9.08 3.01
N ALA A 157 -5.39 -9.88 2.41
CA ALA A 157 -5.76 -11.17 1.83
C ALA A 157 -6.31 -12.14 2.89
N ALA A 158 -5.63 -12.28 4.03
CA ALA A 158 -6.09 -13.10 5.14
C ALA A 158 -7.45 -12.64 5.67
N LEU A 159 -7.68 -11.33 5.76
CA LEU A 159 -8.98 -10.79 6.15
C LEU A 159 -10.06 -11.10 5.10
N ALA A 160 -9.75 -10.98 3.80
CA ALA A 160 -10.70 -11.33 2.74
C ALA A 160 -11.12 -12.80 2.80
N VAL A 161 -10.15 -13.70 3.00
CA VAL A 161 -10.37 -15.14 3.22
C VAL A 161 -11.23 -15.37 4.45
N GLN A 162 -10.89 -14.73 5.57
CA GLN A 162 -11.64 -14.88 6.82
C GLN A 162 -13.07 -14.33 6.71
N LEU A 163 -13.30 -13.28 5.92
CA LEU A 163 -14.65 -12.74 5.66
C LEU A 163 -15.43 -13.52 4.60
N GLY A 164 -14.76 -14.31 3.77
CA GLY A 164 -15.37 -15.10 2.69
C GLY A 164 -15.81 -14.25 1.48
N ILE A 165 -15.19 -13.09 1.27
CA ILE A 165 -15.52 -12.13 0.19
C ILE A 165 -14.27 -11.80 -0.62
N PRO A 166 -14.38 -11.53 -1.94
CA PRO A 166 -13.23 -11.13 -2.73
C PRO A 166 -12.60 -9.82 -2.24
N LEU A 167 -11.28 -9.70 -2.44
CA LEU A 167 -10.50 -8.50 -2.22
C LEU A 167 -10.45 -7.66 -3.51
N TYR A 168 -11.03 -6.47 -3.49
CA TYR A 168 -10.92 -5.49 -4.56
C TYR A 168 -9.58 -4.76 -4.47
N ALA A 169 -8.51 -5.46 -4.82
CA ALA A 169 -7.16 -4.95 -4.96
C ALA A 169 -6.32 -5.91 -5.83
N CYS A 170 -5.09 -5.53 -6.15
CA CYS A 170 -4.13 -6.44 -6.74
C CYS A 170 -3.79 -7.58 -5.76
N ASP A 171 -3.52 -8.76 -6.31
CA ASP A 171 -3.05 -9.91 -5.53
C ASP A 171 -1.72 -9.55 -4.82
N PRO A 172 -1.60 -9.69 -3.49
CA PRO A 172 -0.35 -9.41 -2.77
C PRO A 172 0.84 -10.24 -3.27
N GLY A 173 0.61 -11.42 -3.84
CA GLY A 173 1.66 -12.23 -4.48
C GLY A 173 2.29 -11.55 -5.71
N LEU A 174 1.68 -10.48 -6.23
CA LEU A 174 2.22 -9.65 -7.31
C LEU A 174 2.95 -8.40 -6.79
N ALA A 175 3.11 -8.22 -5.48
CA ALA A 175 3.71 -7.02 -4.88
C ALA A 175 5.10 -6.71 -5.44
N ARG A 176 5.90 -7.74 -5.79
CA ARG A 176 7.20 -7.58 -6.44
C ARG A 176 7.15 -6.63 -7.64
N TRP A 177 6.10 -6.69 -8.46
CA TRP A 177 5.97 -5.84 -9.65
C TRP A 177 5.74 -4.36 -9.33
N GLY A 178 5.32 -4.04 -8.09
CA GLY A 178 5.24 -2.67 -7.58
C GLY A 178 6.55 -2.15 -6.98
N SER A 179 7.54 -3.01 -6.72
CA SER A 179 8.87 -2.60 -6.23
C SER A 179 9.68 -1.87 -7.31
N LYS A 180 10.75 -1.16 -6.94
CA LYS A 180 11.62 -0.49 -7.93
C LYS A 180 12.34 -1.50 -8.83
N SER A 181 12.88 -2.58 -8.30
CA SER A 181 13.52 -3.62 -9.10
C SER A 181 12.53 -4.38 -9.97
N GLY A 182 11.40 -4.83 -9.42
CA GLY A 182 10.38 -5.53 -10.21
C GLY A 182 9.71 -4.66 -11.26
N SER A 183 9.46 -3.37 -10.99
CA SER A 183 8.92 -2.46 -12.00
C SER A 183 9.90 -2.21 -13.15
N ARG A 184 11.21 -2.12 -12.88
CA ARG A 184 12.24 -2.02 -13.93
C ARG A 184 12.29 -3.28 -14.78
N GLU A 185 12.18 -4.47 -14.18
CA GLU A 185 12.07 -5.72 -14.93
C GLU A 185 10.82 -5.74 -15.82
N ALA A 186 9.66 -5.36 -15.28
CA ALA A 186 8.42 -5.28 -16.06
C ALA A 186 8.55 -4.29 -17.22
N PHE A 187 9.14 -3.12 -17.00
CA PHE A 187 9.35 -2.11 -18.04
C PHE A 187 10.25 -2.64 -19.16
N ARG A 188 11.36 -3.29 -18.79
CA ARG A 188 12.28 -3.92 -19.75
C ARG A 188 11.58 -5.02 -20.55
N ALA A 189 10.81 -5.88 -19.90
CA ALA A 189 10.05 -6.92 -20.58
C ALA A 189 8.97 -6.36 -21.53
N ALA A 190 8.39 -5.22 -21.19
CA ALA A 190 7.40 -4.51 -22.02
C ALA A 190 8.02 -3.62 -23.11
N GLY A 191 9.35 -3.50 -23.18
CA GLY A 191 10.02 -2.59 -24.12
C GLY A 191 9.81 -1.11 -23.82
N VAL A 192 9.46 -0.75 -22.58
CA VAL A 192 9.33 0.63 -22.12
C VAL A 192 10.72 1.19 -21.83
N GLU A 193 11.01 2.39 -22.35
CA GLU A 193 12.27 3.07 -22.06
C GLU A 193 12.43 3.35 -20.55
N LEU A 194 13.60 3.07 -20.02
CA LEU A 194 13.93 3.26 -18.61
C LEU A 194 15.33 3.86 -18.47
N ALA A 195 15.55 4.62 -17.40
CA ALA A 195 16.87 5.13 -17.08
C ALA A 195 17.87 3.98 -16.82
N ASP A 196 19.12 4.15 -17.27
CA ASP A 196 20.20 3.20 -16.96
C ASP A 196 20.34 3.05 -15.44
N GLY A 197 20.55 1.82 -14.98
CA GLY A 197 20.52 1.44 -13.58
C GLY A 197 20.87 -0.02 -13.35
N ALA A 198 20.67 -0.47 -12.13
CA ALA A 198 20.74 -1.86 -11.72
C ALA A 198 19.50 -2.21 -10.88
N GLU A 199 19.26 -3.50 -10.69
CA GLU A 199 18.13 -4.07 -9.96
C GLU A 199 18.64 -5.12 -8.96
N ASP A 200 17.76 -5.48 -8.02
CA ASP A 200 17.94 -6.53 -7.03
C ASP A 200 19.22 -6.35 -6.19
N LEU A 201 19.53 -5.10 -5.82
CA LEU A 201 20.68 -4.76 -4.99
C LEU A 201 20.36 -5.09 -3.53
N ARG A 202 21.24 -5.83 -2.84
CA ARG A 202 20.97 -6.34 -1.49
C ARG A 202 21.44 -5.40 -0.39
N ASP A 203 22.53 -4.68 -0.63
CA ASP A 203 23.20 -3.85 0.37
C ASP A 203 24.02 -2.72 -0.26
N MET A 204 24.75 -1.96 0.57
CA MET A 204 25.59 -0.85 0.10
C MET A 204 26.82 -1.30 -0.68
N ASP A 205 27.25 -2.55 -0.57
CA ASP A 205 28.34 -3.08 -1.40
C ASP A 205 27.85 -3.31 -2.83
N ASP A 206 26.67 -3.92 -3.00
CA ASP A 206 26.02 -4.05 -4.31
C ASP A 206 25.74 -2.66 -4.92
N VAL A 207 25.33 -1.68 -4.11
CA VAL A 207 25.16 -0.27 -4.56
C VAL A 207 26.47 0.32 -5.03
N ALA A 208 27.58 0.12 -4.30
CA ALA A 208 28.89 0.62 -4.71
C ALA A 208 29.33 0.03 -6.06
N GLU A 209 29.12 -1.27 -6.26
CA GLU A 209 29.40 -1.95 -7.53
C GLU A 209 28.54 -1.40 -8.67
N ALA A 210 27.24 -1.19 -8.43
CA ALA A 210 26.31 -0.61 -9.40
C ALA A 210 26.70 0.84 -9.79
N ILE A 211 27.11 1.67 -8.82
CA ILE A 211 27.58 3.04 -9.04
C ILE A 211 28.82 3.06 -9.94
N VAL A 212 29.81 2.19 -9.67
CA VAL A 212 31.00 2.05 -10.51
C VAL A 212 30.61 1.65 -11.92
N ALA A 213 29.77 0.62 -12.07
CA ALA A 213 29.34 0.13 -13.37
C ALA A 213 28.58 1.20 -14.18
N LEU A 214 27.73 1.99 -13.53
CA LEU A 214 27.02 3.12 -14.16
C LEU A 214 27.99 4.19 -14.68
N ARG A 215 28.98 4.57 -13.86
CA ARG A 215 29.98 5.58 -14.25
C ARG A 215 30.93 5.08 -15.33
N GLN A 216 31.16 3.78 -15.43
CA GLN A 216 31.92 3.17 -16.53
C GLN A 216 31.15 3.19 -17.85
N ARG A 217 29.83 2.95 -17.82
CA ARG A 217 28.97 3.06 -19.02
C ARG A 217 28.78 4.52 -19.45
N ASN A 218 28.76 5.45 -18.49
CA ASN A 218 28.61 6.88 -18.75
C ASN A 218 29.58 7.72 -17.91
N HIS A 219 30.73 8.05 -18.49
CA HIS A 219 31.78 8.86 -17.84
C HIS A 219 31.38 10.32 -17.56
N THR A 220 30.28 10.81 -18.11
CA THR A 220 29.76 12.17 -17.85
C THR A 220 28.59 12.18 -16.86
N LEU A 221 28.19 11.02 -16.31
CA LEU A 221 27.09 10.89 -15.35
C LEU A 221 27.34 11.69 -14.06
N ARG A 222 26.62 12.79 -13.85
CA ARG A 222 26.84 13.66 -12.67
C ARG A 222 26.28 13.11 -11.38
N ARG A 223 25.12 12.45 -11.43
CA ARG A 223 24.42 11.94 -10.25
C ARG A 223 23.72 10.63 -10.58
N CYS A 224 23.56 9.78 -9.58
CA CYS A 224 22.65 8.64 -9.64
C CYS A 224 21.76 8.60 -8.39
N VAL A 225 20.58 7.97 -8.52
CA VAL A 225 19.62 7.84 -7.44
C VAL A 225 19.57 6.39 -7.00
N VAL A 226 19.81 6.17 -5.71
CA VAL A 226 19.66 4.89 -5.01
C VAL A 226 18.29 4.89 -4.34
N LYS A 227 17.54 3.79 -4.45
CA LYS A 227 16.16 3.74 -3.95
C LYS A 227 15.86 2.42 -3.25
N HIS A 228 15.29 2.45 -2.04
CA HIS A 228 14.76 1.22 -1.39
C HIS A 228 13.60 0.64 -2.19
N ASN A 229 13.56 -0.67 -2.45
CA ASN A 229 12.54 -1.33 -3.28
C ASN A 229 11.09 -0.95 -2.91
N GLU A 230 10.77 -0.97 -1.61
CA GLU A 230 9.43 -0.68 -1.06
C GLU A 230 9.31 0.78 -0.53
N GLY A 231 10.31 1.63 -0.74
CA GLY A 231 10.27 3.03 -0.27
C GLY A 231 9.16 3.86 -0.92
N PHE A 232 8.49 4.74 -0.18
CA PHE A 232 7.43 5.60 -0.69
C PHE A 232 7.62 7.06 -0.25
N SER A 233 6.97 7.99 -0.95
CA SER A 233 7.00 9.43 -0.64
C SER A 233 8.41 10.06 -0.56
N GLY A 234 9.39 9.50 -1.27
CA GLY A 234 10.78 9.98 -1.24
C GLY A 234 11.62 9.43 -0.08
N GLU A 235 10.99 8.80 0.92
CA GLU A 235 11.64 8.36 2.17
C GLU A 235 12.71 7.27 1.99
N GLY A 236 12.75 6.61 0.83
CA GLY A 236 13.76 5.60 0.48
C GLY A 236 14.71 6.03 -0.63
N ASN A 237 14.67 7.28 -1.07
CA ASN A 237 15.53 7.80 -2.13
C ASN A 237 16.78 8.45 -1.53
N ALA A 238 17.93 8.19 -2.15
CA ALA A 238 19.16 8.90 -1.87
C ALA A 238 19.91 9.20 -3.18
N VAL A 239 20.64 10.30 -3.21
CA VAL A 239 21.38 10.76 -4.39
C VAL A 239 22.86 10.67 -4.11
N PHE A 240 23.58 9.98 -4.99
CA PHE A 240 25.04 9.98 -5.01
C PHE A 240 25.54 10.96 -6.06
N ASP A 241 26.45 11.85 -5.66
CA ASP A 241 27.01 12.89 -6.51
C ASP A 241 28.47 12.56 -6.92
N PHE A 242 28.70 12.53 -8.23
CA PHE A 242 30.02 12.32 -8.84
C PHE A 242 30.81 13.61 -9.03
N ASP A 243 30.23 14.78 -8.74
CA ASP A 243 30.95 16.06 -8.80
C ASP A 243 32.21 15.98 -7.91
N ASP A 244 33.32 16.55 -8.39
CA ASP A 244 34.67 16.45 -7.80
C ASP A 244 35.31 15.05 -7.74
N MET A 245 34.69 14.02 -8.34
CA MET A 245 35.36 12.73 -8.58
C MET A 245 36.14 12.77 -9.90
N ALA A 246 37.35 13.32 -9.86
CA ALA A 246 38.29 13.26 -10.98
C ALA A 246 38.86 11.83 -11.15
N GLY A 247 39.04 11.41 -12.41
CA GLY A 247 39.66 10.14 -12.79
C GLY A 247 38.73 8.92 -12.77
N PRO A 248 39.26 7.71 -13.03
CA PRO A 248 38.50 6.47 -12.98
C PRO A 248 37.90 6.25 -11.58
N VAL A 249 36.61 5.91 -11.54
CA VAL A 249 35.92 5.60 -10.29
C VAL A 249 36.15 4.12 -9.96
N SER A 250 36.91 3.85 -8.89
CA SER A 250 37.15 2.50 -8.39
C SER A 250 36.17 2.12 -7.29
N LEU A 251 35.95 0.82 -7.12
CA LEU A 251 35.06 0.29 -6.08
C LEU A 251 35.49 0.70 -4.67
N ASP A 252 36.78 0.59 -4.34
CA ASP A 252 37.31 0.98 -3.03
C ASP A 252 37.12 2.47 -2.73
N ARG A 253 37.16 3.31 -3.77
CA ARG A 253 36.88 4.74 -3.63
C ARG A 253 35.41 4.99 -3.33
N VAL A 254 34.50 4.36 -4.10
CA VAL A 254 33.06 4.51 -3.91
C VAL A 254 32.64 4.00 -2.54
N ARG A 255 33.10 2.82 -2.11
CA ARG A 255 32.83 2.27 -0.77
C ARG A 255 33.20 3.24 0.35
N ARG A 256 34.38 3.86 0.26
CA ARG A 256 34.87 4.80 1.27
C ARG A 256 34.08 6.12 1.26
N GLU A 257 33.69 6.62 0.10
CA GLU A 257 33.04 7.92 -0.04
C GLU A 257 31.50 7.84 0.03
N LEU A 258 30.92 6.64 -0.04
CA LEU A 258 29.47 6.40 0.01
C LEU A 258 28.79 7.06 1.22
N PRO A 259 29.29 6.89 2.47
CA PRO A 259 28.67 7.49 3.65
C PRO A 259 28.56 9.02 3.58
N ASP A 260 29.56 9.68 2.99
CA ASP A 260 29.63 11.14 2.93
C ASP A 260 28.92 11.73 1.70
N ARG A 261 28.85 10.97 0.60
CA ARG A 261 28.31 11.44 -0.69
C ARG A 261 26.88 11.03 -0.95
N LEU A 262 26.39 9.97 -0.32
CA LEU A 262 25.02 9.51 -0.50
C LEU A 262 24.07 10.35 0.37
N ARG A 263 23.38 11.29 -0.27
CA ARG A 263 22.48 12.23 0.41
C ARG A 263 21.05 11.69 0.38
N CYS A 264 20.50 11.36 1.53
CA CYS A 264 19.12 10.92 1.65
C CYS A 264 18.15 12.09 1.41
N GLU A 265 17.07 11.84 0.68
CA GLU A 265 16.03 12.86 0.42
C GLU A 265 15.10 13.06 1.63
N ALA A 266 14.98 12.05 2.49
CA ALA A 266 14.21 12.13 3.72
C ALA A 266 14.88 13.05 4.75
N ASP A 267 14.08 13.94 5.35
CA ASP A 267 14.56 14.79 6.44
C ASP A 267 14.97 13.91 7.65
N ASN A 268 16.12 14.22 8.24
CA ASN A 268 16.71 13.53 9.39
C ASN A 268 17.06 12.04 9.18
N GLU A 269 17.19 11.58 7.94
CA GLU A 269 17.63 10.21 7.62
C GLU A 269 19.16 10.15 7.52
N SER A 270 19.81 9.38 8.40
CA SER A 270 21.26 9.18 8.36
C SER A 270 21.66 8.09 7.36
N TYR A 271 22.91 8.11 6.89
CA TYR A 271 23.44 7.07 6.03
C TYR A 271 23.34 5.68 6.69
N GLU A 272 23.66 5.58 7.98
CA GLU A 272 23.66 4.31 8.72
C GLU A 272 22.26 3.70 8.78
N HIS A 273 21.25 4.50 9.10
CA HIS A 273 19.87 4.05 9.14
C HIS A 273 19.36 3.71 7.73
N TYR A 274 19.72 4.51 6.71
CA TYR A 274 19.40 4.21 5.30
C TYR A 274 20.00 2.89 4.84
N ALA A 275 21.28 2.63 5.16
CA ALA A 275 22.01 1.42 4.81
C ALA A 275 21.50 0.19 5.58
N GLU A 276 21.07 0.36 6.82
CA GLU A 276 20.40 -0.68 7.59
C GLU A 276 19.04 -1.04 6.97
N LYS A 277 18.21 -0.05 6.66
CA LYS A 277 16.95 -0.29 5.94
C LYS A 277 17.16 -0.91 4.56
N PHE A 278 18.22 -0.51 3.84
CA PHE A 278 18.51 -1.07 2.53
C PHE A 278 18.80 -2.57 2.61
N ARG A 279 19.45 -3.06 3.67
CA ARG A 279 19.69 -4.51 3.86
C ARG A 279 18.41 -5.33 4.03
N SER A 280 17.35 -4.72 4.56
CA SER A 280 16.07 -5.41 4.76
C SER A 280 15.11 -5.24 3.58
N LEU A 281 15.15 -4.10 2.91
CA LEU A 281 14.24 -3.77 1.80
C LEU A 281 14.83 -4.08 0.42
N GLY A 282 16.16 -4.09 0.28
CA GLY A 282 16.87 -4.07 -1.00
C GLY A 282 16.63 -2.78 -1.79
N GLY A 283 17.19 -2.72 -2.99
CA GLY A 283 16.95 -1.65 -3.97
C GLY A 283 16.87 -2.13 -5.41
#